data_AF-G5GGK9-F1
#
_entry.id   AF-G5GGK9-F1
#
_cell.length_a   1.000
_cell.length_b   1.000
_cell.length_c   1.000
_cell.angle_alpha   90.00
_cell.angle_beta   90.00
_cell.angle_gamma   90.00
#
_symmetry.space_group_name_H-M   'P 1'
#
loop_
_entity.id
_entity.type
_entity.pdbx_description
1 polymer ?
#
loop_
_entity_poly.entity_id
_entity_poly.type
_entity_poly.pdbx_seq_one_letter_code
_entity_poly.pdbx_strand_id
1 'polypeptide(L)'
;MKKIIKPMLALLLIVIGVIVLVKINRTWTLNPEQNMNEASELKYEQNLSETSALNSKKNLNVEYFINNIDSDTTYEDLEREIGPFTGSIGSGIVRDYYKAEDLVFLDNWLLGSSTKGPVIFEVEDISENYKGLIMYIEKNFKSTEYIKKLFAEKKIISDVDKIEIKPRQFFDLNDEYTYEDIENLYGKPHGITDNNRIYYHINSYYVFFPVDFFSNPESKLNYIDLYSEDGKFKCRIQYAPRFLNNSSNLFLD
;
A
#
# COMPACT_ATOMS: atom_id res chain seq x y z
N MET A 1 -78.87 -3.78 -15.58
CA MET A 1 -78.05 -4.67 -14.75
C MET A 1 -76.59 -4.28 -14.88
N LYS A 2 -75.97 -3.90 -13.74
CA LYS A 2 -74.64 -4.36 -13.29
C LYS A 2 -73.45 -4.16 -14.27
N LYS A 3 -72.34 -3.54 -13.90
CA LYS A 3 -71.67 -3.40 -12.60
C LYS A 3 -70.65 -2.25 -12.74
N ILE A 4 -70.59 -1.29 -11.83
CA ILE A 4 -69.74 -1.37 -10.62
C ILE A 4 -68.32 -1.86 -10.95
N ILE A 5 -67.67 -1.31 -11.98
CA ILE A 5 -66.25 -1.61 -12.27
C ILE A 5 -65.34 -0.45 -11.82
N LYS A 6 -65.75 0.80 -12.04
CA LYS A 6 -64.93 1.97 -11.65
C LYS A 6 -64.71 2.13 -10.14
N PRO A 7 -65.73 2.07 -9.26
CA PRO A 7 -65.47 2.20 -7.82
C PRO A 7 -64.78 0.96 -7.24
N MET A 8 -64.92 -0.21 -7.88
CA MET A 8 -64.30 -1.45 -7.42
C MET A 8 -62.79 -1.47 -7.68
N LEU A 9 -62.33 -0.94 -8.83
CA LEU A 9 -60.91 -0.78 -9.14
C LEU A 9 -60.23 0.27 -8.25
N ALA A 10 -60.91 1.38 -7.95
CA ALA A 10 -60.38 2.39 -7.05
C ALA A 10 -60.24 1.86 -5.61
N LEU A 11 -61.23 1.11 -5.13
CA LEU A 11 -61.16 0.46 -3.82
C LEU A 11 -60.03 -0.58 -3.77
N LEU A 12 -59.81 -1.34 -4.85
CA LEU A 12 -58.73 -2.33 -4.94
C LEU A 12 -57.35 -1.66 -4.82
N LEU A 13 -57.14 -0.53 -5.50
CA LEU A 13 -55.87 0.21 -5.45
C LEU A 13 -55.61 0.80 -4.06
N ILE A 14 -56.64 1.29 -3.38
CA ILE A 14 -56.53 1.79 -2.00
C ILE A 14 -56.19 0.64 -1.04
N VAL A 15 -56.83 -0.52 -1.18
CA VAL A 15 -56.54 -1.69 -0.35
C VAL A 15 -55.12 -2.20 -0.58
N ILE A 16 -54.64 -2.25 -1.82
CA ILE A 16 -53.25 -2.62 -2.13
C ILE A 16 -52.28 -1.61 -1.52
N GLY A 17 -52.55 -0.30 -1.65
CA GLY A 17 -51.73 0.76 -1.06
C GLY A 17 -51.64 0.67 0.47
N VAL A 18 -52.77 0.40 1.14
CA VAL A 18 -52.81 0.21 2.59
C VAL A 18 -52.10 -1.08 3.01
N ILE A 19 -52.23 -2.17 2.26
CA ILE A 19 -51.50 -3.42 2.54
C ILE A 19 -49.99 -3.18 2.42
N VAL A 20 -49.53 -2.47 1.39
CA VAL A 20 -48.10 -2.14 1.21
C VAL A 20 -47.61 -1.23 2.34
N LEU A 21 -48.38 -0.21 2.72
CA LEU A 21 -48.01 0.67 3.84
C LEU A 21 -47.97 -0.07 5.18
N VAL A 22 -48.94 -0.95 5.45
CA VAL A 22 -48.95 -1.78 6.68
C VAL A 22 -47.80 -2.79 6.65
N LYS A 23 -47.43 -3.34 5.48
CA LYS A 23 -46.29 -4.26 5.36
C LYS A 23 -44.98 -3.54 5.64
N ILE A 24 -44.78 -2.35 5.07
CA ILE A 24 -43.61 -1.50 5.34
C ILE A 24 -43.60 -1.11 6.83
N ASN A 25 -44.71 -0.61 7.37
CA ASN A 25 -44.75 -0.20 8.77
C ASN A 25 -44.52 -1.38 9.73
N ARG A 26 -44.99 -2.59 9.39
CA ARG A 26 -44.79 -3.81 10.18
C ARG A 26 -43.38 -4.40 10.06
N THR A 27 -42.69 -4.23 8.93
CA THR A 27 -41.26 -4.56 8.80
C THR A 27 -40.36 -3.57 9.53
N TRP A 28 -40.81 -2.33 9.75
CA TRP A 28 -40.08 -1.32 10.51
C TRP A 28 -40.37 -1.35 12.03
N THR A 29 -41.49 -1.96 12.47
CA THR A 29 -41.90 -2.02 13.89
C THR A 29 -41.69 -3.38 14.57
N LEU A 30 -41.23 -4.41 13.85
CA LEU A 30 -40.83 -5.69 14.44
C LEU A 30 -39.42 -6.04 13.95
N ASN A 31 -38.45 -5.86 14.85
CA ASN A 31 -37.01 -6.20 14.77
C ASN A 31 -36.06 -5.26 14.02
N PRO A 32 -35.60 -4.19 14.68
CA PRO A 32 -34.24 -3.70 14.50
C PRO A 32 -33.18 -4.58 15.22
N GLU A 33 -33.54 -5.28 16.32
CA GLU A 33 -32.54 -5.97 17.17
C GLU A 33 -32.24 -7.43 16.76
N GLN A 34 -33.20 -8.25 16.32
CA GLN A 34 -32.90 -9.65 15.97
C GLN A 34 -32.15 -9.81 14.63
N ASN A 35 -32.35 -8.91 13.66
CA ASN A 35 -31.63 -8.97 12.37
C ASN A 35 -30.17 -8.52 12.47
N MET A 36 -29.82 -7.72 13.48
CA MET A 36 -28.42 -7.36 13.72
C MET A 36 -27.66 -8.56 14.30
N ASN A 37 -28.28 -9.32 15.20
CA ASN A 37 -27.63 -10.44 15.86
C ASN A 37 -27.47 -11.66 14.94
N GLU A 38 -28.48 -12.08 14.17
CA GLU A 38 -28.33 -13.20 13.23
C GLU A 38 -27.36 -12.88 12.08
N ALA A 39 -27.35 -11.64 11.57
CA ALA A 39 -26.36 -11.22 10.58
C ALA A 39 -24.95 -11.09 11.19
N SER A 40 -24.85 -10.72 12.48
CA SER A 40 -23.58 -10.69 13.18
C SER A 40 -23.08 -12.09 13.51
N GLU A 41 -23.94 -13.05 13.88
CA GLU A 41 -23.60 -14.44 14.19
C GLU A 41 -23.22 -15.19 12.92
N LEU A 42 -23.93 -14.99 11.80
CA LEU A 42 -23.51 -15.55 10.49
C LEU A 42 -22.23 -14.90 9.97
N LYS A 43 -22.02 -13.59 10.19
CA LYS A 43 -20.71 -12.97 9.95
C LYS A 43 -19.65 -13.50 10.89
N TYR A 44 -19.96 -13.79 12.15
CA TYR A 44 -19.00 -14.29 13.13
C TYR A 44 -18.64 -15.74 12.82
N GLU A 45 -19.59 -16.59 12.45
CA GLU A 45 -19.34 -17.98 12.03
C GLU A 45 -18.67 -18.06 10.66
N GLN A 46 -19.00 -17.19 9.69
CA GLN A 46 -18.22 -17.05 8.46
C GLN A 46 -16.79 -16.57 8.77
N ASN A 47 -16.61 -15.55 9.60
CA ASN A 47 -15.28 -15.08 10.02
C ASN A 47 -14.53 -16.12 10.85
N LEU A 48 -15.21 -16.94 11.67
CA LEU A 48 -14.59 -17.99 12.50
C LEU A 48 -14.25 -19.23 11.67
N SER A 49 -15.03 -19.55 10.63
CA SER A 49 -14.72 -20.61 9.67
C SER A 49 -13.61 -20.20 8.70
N GLU A 50 -13.52 -18.91 8.34
CA GLU A 50 -12.41 -18.35 7.57
C GLU A 50 -11.13 -18.22 8.42
N THR A 51 -11.25 -17.89 9.72
CA THR A 51 -10.09 -17.87 10.64
C THR A 51 -9.69 -19.25 11.19
N SER A 52 -10.54 -20.28 11.14
CA SER A 52 -10.16 -21.64 11.57
C SER A 52 -9.56 -22.51 10.46
N ALA A 53 -9.64 -22.08 9.21
CA ALA A 53 -8.74 -22.57 8.14
C ALA A 53 -7.35 -21.90 8.21
N LEU A 54 -7.19 -20.86 9.05
CA LEU A 54 -5.93 -20.17 9.32
C LEU A 54 -5.15 -20.83 10.45
N ASN A 55 -4.89 -22.13 10.34
CA ASN A 55 -3.92 -22.81 11.19
C ASN A 55 -3.20 -23.92 10.44
N SER A 56 -2.47 -23.54 9.39
CA SER A 56 -1.19 -24.19 9.06
C SER A 56 -0.36 -23.33 8.09
N LYS A 57 0.63 -22.62 8.64
CA LYS A 57 1.81 -22.05 7.97
C LYS A 57 1.55 -21.13 6.77
N LYS A 58 1.48 -19.82 7.04
CA LYS A 58 2.27 -18.77 6.37
C LYS A 58 2.07 -17.46 7.15
N ASN A 59 3.06 -17.11 7.96
CA ASN A 59 3.20 -15.73 8.46
C ASN A 59 3.47 -14.86 7.23
N LEU A 60 2.44 -14.21 6.70
CA LEU A 60 2.59 -13.14 5.71
C LEU A 60 2.97 -11.86 6.46
N ASN A 61 4.21 -11.82 6.95
CA ASN A 61 4.89 -10.59 7.36
C ASN A 61 5.64 -9.97 6.17
N VAL A 62 5.18 -10.21 4.94
CA VAL A 62 5.77 -9.58 3.75
C VAL A 62 5.24 -8.14 3.70
N GLU A 63 5.75 -7.30 4.58
CA GLU A 63 5.73 -5.86 4.36
C GLU A 63 6.54 -5.65 3.08
N TYR A 64 5.88 -5.18 2.02
CA TYR A 64 6.40 -5.23 0.65
C TYR A 64 7.58 -4.29 0.39
N PHE A 65 7.93 -3.43 1.34
CA PHE A 65 9.30 -2.97 1.54
C PHE A 65 9.86 -3.80 2.70
N ILE A 66 10.87 -4.60 2.41
CA ILE A 66 11.23 -5.67 3.30
C ILE A 66 12.16 -5.09 4.36
N ASN A 67 11.59 -4.81 5.53
CA ASN A 67 12.19 -3.99 6.58
C ASN A 67 13.53 -4.49 7.13
N ASN A 68 13.72 -5.80 7.00
CA ASN A 68 14.90 -6.52 7.47
C ASN A 68 15.92 -6.73 6.35
N ILE A 69 15.66 -6.23 5.15
CA ILE A 69 16.68 -6.09 4.10
C ILE A 69 17.40 -4.77 4.30
N ASP A 70 18.71 -4.84 4.32
CA ASP A 70 19.61 -3.72 4.05
C ASP A 70 20.71 -4.12 3.05
N SER A 71 21.73 -3.28 2.92
CA SER A 71 22.81 -3.47 1.95
C SER A 71 23.68 -4.72 2.21
N ASP A 72 23.61 -5.32 3.40
CA ASP A 72 24.35 -6.53 3.78
C ASP A 72 23.52 -7.82 3.71
N THR A 73 22.25 -7.72 3.29
CA THR A 73 21.31 -8.83 3.19
C THR A 73 21.85 -9.99 2.36
N THR A 74 21.71 -11.19 2.91
CA THR A 74 22.03 -12.43 2.19
C THR A 74 20.83 -13.02 1.44
N TYR A 75 21.06 -13.90 0.46
CA TYR A 75 19.98 -14.68 -0.14
C TYR A 75 19.15 -15.49 0.89
N GLU A 76 19.78 -15.98 1.96
CA GLU A 76 19.07 -16.67 3.06
C GLU A 76 18.18 -15.70 3.85
N ASP A 77 18.63 -14.47 4.06
CA ASP A 77 17.80 -13.42 4.66
C ASP A 77 16.61 -13.11 3.77
N LEU A 78 16.80 -13.03 2.45
CA LEU A 78 15.70 -12.79 1.51
C LEU A 78 14.65 -13.90 1.53
N GLU A 79 15.08 -15.17 1.55
CA GLU A 79 14.14 -16.28 1.61
C GLU A 79 13.33 -16.29 2.90
N ARG A 80 13.95 -15.85 4.01
CA ARG A 80 13.26 -15.70 5.29
C ARG A 80 12.21 -14.58 5.24
N GLU A 81 12.53 -13.46 4.60
CA GLU A 81 11.70 -12.25 4.66
C GLU A 81 10.64 -12.16 3.54
N ILE A 82 10.98 -12.53 2.30
CA ILE A 82 10.09 -12.48 1.12
C ILE A 82 9.39 -13.83 0.91
N GLY A 83 10.07 -14.92 1.24
CA GLY A 83 9.67 -16.27 0.92
C GLY A 83 10.67 -16.97 -0.02
N PRO A 84 10.50 -18.28 -0.25
CA PRO A 84 11.47 -19.08 -0.96
C PRO A 84 11.71 -18.58 -2.38
N PHE A 85 12.93 -18.78 -2.88
CA PHE A 85 13.28 -18.53 -4.26
C PHE A 85 12.24 -19.14 -5.22
N THR A 86 11.77 -18.34 -6.19
CA THR A 86 10.73 -18.78 -7.13
C THR A 86 11.31 -19.28 -8.45
N GLY A 87 12.31 -18.59 -8.99
CA GLY A 87 12.95 -18.98 -10.23
C GLY A 87 13.86 -17.89 -10.78
N SER A 88 14.41 -18.14 -11.96
CA SER A 88 15.20 -17.14 -12.69
C SER A 88 14.66 -16.96 -14.11
N ILE A 89 14.81 -15.76 -14.67
CA ILE A 89 14.41 -15.42 -16.04
C ILE A 89 15.55 -14.79 -16.83
N GLY A 90 15.49 -14.92 -18.15
CA GLY A 90 16.39 -14.23 -19.09
C GLY A 90 17.29 -15.16 -19.89
N SER A 91 17.59 -14.75 -21.13
CA SER A 91 18.56 -15.41 -21.99
C SER A 91 19.83 -14.55 -22.09
N GLY A 92 20.87 -14.95 -21.36
CA GLY A 92 22.17 -14.24 -21.29
C GLY A 92 22.41 -13.58 -19.93
N ILE A 93 21.47 -12.78 -19.45
CA ILE A 93 21.49 -12.14 -18.12
C ILE A 93 20.34 -12.77 -17.31
N VAL A 94 20.68 -13.63 -16.34
CA VAL A 94 19.73 -14.52 -15.63
C VAL A 94 19.25 -13.91 -14.31
N ARG A 95 18.17 -13.14 -14.32
CA ARG A 95 17.67 -12.48 -13.11
C ARG A 95 16.86 -13.42 -12.23
N ASP A 96 17.21 -13.50 -10.96
CA ASP A 96 16.42 -14.21 -9.96
C ASP A 96 15.16 -13.43 -9.60
N TYR A 97 14.08 -14.13 -9.31
CA TYR A 97 12.83 -13.50 -8.87
C TYR A 97 12.11 -14.28 -7.77
N TYR A 98 11.34 -13.52 -7.01
CA TYR A 98 10.56 -13.98 -5.87
C TYR A 98 9.10 -13.55 -6.09
N LYS A 99 8.16 -14.47 -5.91
CA LYS A 99 6.72 -14.17 -5.96
C LYS A 99 6.19 -14.07 -4.53
N ALA A 100 5.61 -12.92 -4.20
CA ALA A 100 4.92 -12.72 -2.94
C ALA A 100 3.56 -12.07 -3.22
N GLU A 101 2.50 -12.76 -2.82
CA GLU A 101 1.12 -12.39 -3.13
C GLU A 101 0.89 -12.20 -4.64
N ASP A 102 0.50 -10.99 -5.06
CA ASP A 102 0.29 -10.61 -6.45
C ASP A 102 1.41 -9.73 -7.03
N LEU A 103 2.56 -9.70 -6.36
CA LEU A 103 3.76 -9.02 -6.82
C LEU A 103 4.90 -9.99 -7.15
N VAL A 104 5.75 -9.56 -8.08
CA VAL A 104 6.98 -10.21 -8.51
C VAL A 104 8.13 -9.27 -8.20
N PHE A 105 9.07 -9.73 -7.38
CA PHE A 105 10.30 -9.02 -7.03
C PHE A 105 11.44 -9.61 -7.85
N LEU A 106 11.91 -8.85 -8.84
CA LEU A 106 12.92 -9.24 -9.80
C LEU A 106 14.25 -8.59 -9.44
N ASP A 107 15.29 -9.40 -9.23
CA ASP A 107 16.63 -8.91 -8.96
C ASP A 107 17.13 -8.00 -10.09
N ASN A 108 17.61 -6.82 -9.72
CA ASN A 108 18.09 -5.82 -10.63
C ASN A 108 19.57 -5.48 -10.39
N TRP A 109 20.42 -5.96 -11.31
CA TRP A 109 21.87 -5.83 -11.24
C TRP A 109 22.44 -4.50 -11.76
N LEU A 110 21.61 -3.48 -12.01
CA LEU A 110 22.04 -2.21 -12.62
C LEU A 110 23.21 -1.52 -11.89
N LEU A 111 23.28 -1.66 -10.56
CA LEU A 111 24.32 -1.06 -9.72
C LEU A 111 25.30 -2.10 -9.15
N GLY A 112 25.38 -3.27 -9.81
CA GLY A 112 26.24 -4.38 -9.43
C GLY A 112 25.49 -5.46 -8.65
N SER A 113 25.78 -6.72 -8.97
CA SER A 113 25.38 -7.86 -8.15
C SER A 113 26.21 -7.85 -6.86
N SER A 114 25.56 -7.81 -5.70
CA SER A 114 26.24 -8.13 -4.44
C SER A 114 26.42 -9.64 -4.36
N THR A 115 27.57 -10.10 -3.90
CA THR A 115 27.82 -11.53 -3.63
C THR A 115 27.02 -12.05 -2.44
N LYS A 116 26.35 -11.15 -1.69
CA LYS A 116 25.54 -11.49 -0.52
C LYS A 116 24.06 -11.64 -0.92
N GLY A 117 23.51 -10.76 -1.74
CA GLY A 117 22.10 -10.79 -2.19
C GLY A 117 21.73 -9.55 -3.02
N PRO A 118 20.56 -9.49 -3.69
CA PRO A 118 20.07 -8.31 -4.39
C PRO A 118 20.02 -7.08 -3.51
N VAL A 119 20.49 -5.97 -4.07
CA VAL A 119 20.42 -4.65 -3.43
C VAL A 119 19.36 -3.74 -4.07
N ILE A 120 18.79 -4.18 -5.19
CA ILE A 120 17.70 -3.53 -5.91
C ILE A 120 16.73 -4.60 -6.41
N PHE A 121 15.44 -4.36 -6.20
CA PHE A 121 14.38 -5.12 -6.86
C PHE A 121 13.61 -4.24 -7.82
N GLU A 122 13.33 -4.78 -9.00
CA GLU A 122 12.25 -4.33 -9.87
C GLU A 122 10.97 -5.05 -9.45
N VAL A 123 9.91 -4.28 -9.22
CA VAL A 123 8.64 -4.81 -8.73
C VAL A 123 7.63 -4.74 -9.85
N GLU A 124 7.01 -5.87 -10.14
CA GLU A 124 5.95 -6.02 -11.13
C GLU A 124 4.72 -6.63 -10.47
N ASP A 125 3.53 -6.44 -11.05
CA ASP A 125 2.38 -7.29 -10.71
C ASP A 125 2.42 -8.62 -11.47
N ILE A 126 1.53 -9.54 -11.11
CA ILE A 126 1.39 -10.84 -11.80
C ILE A 126 1.08 -10.76 -13.30
N SER A 127 0.71 -9.57 -13.82
CA SER A 127 0.50 -9.32 -15.24
C SER A 127 1.72 -8.65 -15.90
N GLU A 128 2.88 -8.65 -15.23
CA GLU A 128 4.15 -8.08 -15.70
C GLU A 128 4.09 -6.54 -15.86
N ASN A 129 3.14 -5.86 -15.21
CA ASN A 129 3.15 -4.40 -15.20
C ASN A 129 4.12 -3.88 -14.13
N TYR A 130 5.04 -3.02 -14.54
CA TYR A 130 5.96 -2.34 -13.64
C TYR A 130 5.23 -1.51 -12.57
N LYS A 131 5.66 -1.68 -11.32
CA LYS A 131 5.16 -0.94 -10.14
C LYS A 131 6.22 -0.03 -9.54
N GLY A 132 7.50 -0.32 -9.74
CA GLY A 132 8.59 0.49 -9.21
C GLY A 132 9.89 -0.26 -9.02
N LEU A 133 10.86 0.43 -8.43
CA LEU A 133 12.11 -0.14 -7.93
C LEU A 133 12.17 0.02 -6.41
N ILE A 134 12.66 -0.99 -5.71
CA ILE A 134 13.04 -0.88 -4.29
C ILE A 134 14.55 -0.99 -4.19
N MET A 135 15.19 0.00 -3.59
CA MET A 135 16.65 0.11 -3.49
C MET A 135 17.09 0.17 -2.02
N TYR A 136 17.96 -0.76 -1.64
CA TYR A 136 18.51 -0.87 -0.27
C TYR A 136 19.95 -0.32 -0.17
N ILE A 137 20.44 0.36 -1.22
CA ILE A 137 21.84 0.85 -1.31
C ILE A 137 21.99 2.23 -0.67
N GLU A 138 22.03 2.30 0.65
CA GLU A 138 22.13 3.58 1.39
C GLU A 138 23.25 4.52 0.88
N LYS A 139 24.43 3.97 0.61
CA LYS A 139 25.63 4.72 0.20
C LYS A 139 25.48 5.55 -1.08
N ASN A 140 24.45 5.29 -1.89
CA ASN A 140 24.18 6.02 -3.12
C ASN A 140 23.16 7.16 -2.93
N PHE A 141 22.77 7.42 -1.68
CA PHE A 141 21.79 8.42 -1.31
C PHE A 141 22.39 9.39 -0.26
N LYS A 142 23.18 10.39 -0.69
CA LYS A 142 23.62 11.52 0.15
C LYS A 142 22.50 12.20 0.95
N SER A 143 21.26 12.22 0.46
CA SER A 143 20.09 12.74 1.18
C SER A 143 19.86 12.01 2.51
N THR A 144 20.36 10.79 2.64
CA THR A 144 20.32 10.01 3.89
C THR A 144 21.09 10.67 5.02
N GLU A 145 22.25 11.26 4.76
CA GLU A 145 23.03 11.94 5.81
C GLU A 145 22.26 13.13 6.39
N TYR A 146 21.57 13.88 5.52
CA TYR A 146 20.72 14.99 5.93
C TYR A 146 19.56 14.51 6.81
N ILE A 147 18.83 13.48 6.40
CA ILE A 147 17.70 12.96 7.17
C ILE A 147 18.15 12.38 8.51
N LYS A 148 19.22 11.58 8.53
CA LYS A 148 19.81 11.04 9.77
C LYS A 148 20.18 12.14 10.77
N LYS A 149 20.69 13.27 10.28
CA LYS A 149 20.96 14.45 11.12
C LYS A 149 19.68 15.02 11.73
N LEU A 150 18.57 15.08 11.00
CA LEU A 150 17.28 15.54 11.54
C LEU A 150 16.79 14.66 12.70
N PHE A 151 16.94 13.33 12.60
CA PHE A 151 16.63 12.41 13.69
C PHE A 151 17.55 12.62 14.90
N ALA A 152 18.87 12.71 14.68
CA ALA A 152 19.84 12.92 15.75
C ALA A 152 19.63 14.25 16.50
N GLU A 153 19.21 15.30 15.79
CA GLU A 153 18.87 16.61 16.35
C GLU A 153 17.44 16.70 16.91
N LYS A 154 16.67 15.60 16.88
CA LYS A 154 15.26 15.54 17.32
C LYS A 154 14.36 16.58 16.63
N LYS A 155 14.63 16.84 15.35
CA LYS A 155 13.83 17.73 14.50
C LYS A 155 12.66 17.01 13.83
N ILE A 156 12.65 15.68 13.84
CA ILE A 156 11.50 14.87 13.47
C ILE A 156 10.64 14.66 14.71
N ILE A 157 9.35 14.95 14.59
CA ILE A 157 8.41 14.85 15.71
C ILE A 157 7.96 13.39 15.82
N SER A 158 8.37 12.70 16.90
CA SER A 158 8.07 11.28 17.12
C SER A 158 6.65 10.99 17.60
N ASP A 159 6.02 11.98 18.23
CA ASP A 159 4.80 11.79 19.03
C ASP A 159 3.52 12.17 18.28
N VAL A 160 3.52 12.14 16.94
CA VAL A 160 2.31 12.42 16.15
C VAL A 160 1.56 11.14 15.84
N ASP A 161 0.23 11.21 15.76
CA ASP A 161 -0.62 10.08 15.39
C ASP A 161 -0.14 9.48 14.05
N LYS A 162 0.31 8.22 14.10
CA LYS A 162 0.72 7.48 12.92
C LYS A 162 -0.47 7.19 12.02
N ILE A 163 -0.26 7.26 10.72
CA ILE A 163 -1.25 6.86 9.72
C ILE A 163 -1.09 5.35 9.49
N GLU A 164 -2.18 4.59 9.60
CA GLU A 164 -2.16 3.17 9.27
C GLU A 164 -2.63 2.97 7.83
N ILE A 165 -1.74 2.42 6.99
CA ILE A 165 -2.06 2.12 5.59
C ILE A 165 -1.63 0.70 5.23
N LYS A 166 -2.26 0.13 4.20
CA LYS A 166 -1.83 -1.15 3.64
C LYS A 166 -0.59 -0.92 2.77
N PRO A 167 0.47 -1.75 2.89
CA PRO A 167 1.68 -1.60 2.07
C PRO A 167 1.44 -1.52 0.56
N ARG A 168 0.43 -2.24 0.04
CA ARG A 168 0.04 -2.18 -1.39
C ARG A 168 -0.27 -0.76 -1.86
N GLN A 169 -0.79 0.09 -0.99
CA GLN A 169 -1.08 1.48 -1.32
C GLN A 169 0.17 2.27 -1.69
N PHE A 170 1.36 1.90 -1.18
CA PHE A 170 2.60 2.52 -1.64
C PHE A 170 2.90 2.17 -3.10
N PHE A 171 2.79 0.90 -3.50
CA PHE A 171 3.02 0.50 -4.91
C PHE A 171 1.94 0.96 -5.89
N ASP A 172 0.77 1.32 -5.39
CA ASP A 172 -0.29 1.95 -6.19
C ASP A 172 -0.03 3.46 -6.41
N LEU A 173 0.89 4.07 -5.66
CA LEU A 173 1.40 5.40 -5.98
C LEU A 173 2.21 5.33 -7.28
N ASN A 174 2.18 6.41 -8.06
CA ASN A 174 2.94 6.51 -9.29
C ASN A 174 3.57 7.90 -9.48
N ASP A 175 4.42 8.05 -10.49
CA ASP A 175 5.16 9.28 -10.77
C ASP A 175 4.30 10.43 -11.30
N GLU A 176 3.00 10.24 -11.49
CA GLU A 176 2.07 11.32 -11.84
C GLU A 176 1.45 12.00 -10.61
N TYR A 177 1.57 11.40 -9.41
CA TYR A 177 1.01 11.97 -8.20
C TYR A 177 1.70 13.27 -7.83
N THR A 178 0.89 14.31 -7.62
CA THR A 178 1.28 15.63 -7.13
C THR A 178 1.20 15.70 -5.61
N TYR A 179 1.70 16.80 -5.03
CA TYR A 179 1.51 17.07 -3.60
C TYR A 179 0.03 17.04 -3.18
N GLU A 180 -0.86 17.61 -4.00
CA GLU A 180 -2.30 17.65 -3.71
C GLU A 180 -2.90 16.24 -3.64
N ASP A 181 -2.49 15.34 -4.54
CA ASP A 181 -2.95 13.95 -4.53
C ASP A 181 -2.51 13.23 -3.25
N ILE A 182 -1.28 13.47 -2.80
CA ILE A 182 -0.74 12.90 -1.57
C ILE A 182 -1.43 13.46 -0.32
N GLU A 183 -1.66 14.78 -0.27
CA GLU A 183 -2.41 15.41 0.83
C GLU A 183 -3.87 14.91 0.86
N ASN A 184 -4.49 14.66 -0.30
CA ASN A 184 -5.84 14.09 -0.36
C ASN A 184 -5.89 12.64 0.13
N LEU A 185 -4.84 11.86 -0.11
CA LEU A 185 -4.76 10.45 0.33
C LEU A 185 -4.49 10.31 1.83
N TYR A 186 -3.56 11.10 2.36
CA TYR A 186 -3.03 10.90 3.71
C TYR A 186 -3.34 12.06 4.67
N GLY A 187 -3.97 13.12 4.19
CA GLY A 187 -4.15 14.35 4.94
C GLY A 187 -2.88 15.19 4.98
N LYS A 188 -2.85 16.16 5.89
CA LYS A 188 -1.70 17.07 6.05
C LYS A 188 -0.44 16.31 6.45
N PRO A 189 0.74 16.68 5.91
CA PRO A 189 2.00 16.06 6.30
C PRO A 189 2.30 16.31 7.77
N HIS A 190 2.97 15.33 8.38
CA HIS A 190 3.45 15.42 9.76
C HIS A 190 4.54 16.48 9.93
N GLY A 191 5.31 16.73 8.87
CA GLY A 191 6.21 17.86 8.83
C GLY A 191 6.79 18.14 7.45
N ILE A 192 7.47 19.28 7.37
CA ILE A 192 8.17 19.76 6.18
C ILE A 192 9.61 20.07 6.61
N THR A 193 10.59 19.54 5.89
CA THR A 193 12.01 19.78 6.13
C THR A 193 12.49 21.08 5.50
N ASP A 194 13.70 21.54 5.86
CA ASP A 194 14.28 22.79 5.31
C ASP A 194 14.50 22.75 3.79
N ASN A 195 14.64 21.54 3.20
CA ASN A 195 14.70 21.33 1.76
C ASN A 195 13.32 20.97 1.14
N ASN A 196 12.24 21.44 1.76
CA ASN A 196 10.86 21.34 1.26
C ASN A 196 10.39 19.90 0.99
N ARG A 197 10.97 18.90 1.67
CA ARG A 197 10.45 17.54 1.67
C ARG A 197 9.33 17.46 2.68
N ILE A 198 8.19 16.93 2.27
CA ILE A 198 7.18 16.50 3.24
C ILE A 198 7.57 15.14 3.78
N TYR A 199 7.13 14.86 5.00
CA TYR A 199 7.17 13.51 5.54
C TYR A 199 5.91 13.16 6.30
N TYR A 200 5.63 11.86 6.32
CA TYR A 200 4.58 11.27 7.13
C TYR A 200 5.14 10.17 8.03
N HIS A 201 4.54 10.00 9.20
CA HIS A 201 4.71 8.80 10.03
C HIS A 201 3.60 7.81 9.64
N ILE A 202 3.97 6.78 8.89
CA ILE A 202 3.06 5.78 8.35
C ILE A 202 3.46 4.40 8.86
N ASN A 203 2.53 3.69 9.48
CA ASN A 203 2.78 2.43 10.18
C ASN A 203 3.95 2.60 11.18
N SER A 204 5.07 1.90 10.97
CA SER A 204 6.27 1.98 11.81
C SER A 204 7.43 2.72 11.11
N TYR A 205 7.11 3.60 10.15
CA TYR A 205 8.11 4.25 9.28
C TYR A 205 7.87 5.74 9.14
N TYR A 206 8.97 6.47 8.99
CA TYR A 206 8.95 7.80 8.43
C TYR A 206 9.17 7.73 6.92
N VAL A 207 8.20 8.22 6.17
CA VAL A 207 8.20 8.25 4.71
C VAL A 207 8.48 9.67 4.24
N PHE A 208 9.64 9.88 3.63
CA PHE A 208 10.07 11.17 3.09
C PHE A 208 9.85 11.22 1.59
N PHE A 209 9.14 12.25 1.14
CA PHE A 209 8.86 12.49 -0.27
C PHE A 209 10.04 13.22 -0.95
N PRO A 210 10.03 13.40 -2.28
CA PRO A 210 11.13 14.04 -2.99
C PRO A 210 11.46 15.45 -2.47
N VAL A 211 12.69 15.89 -2.73
CA VAL A 211 13.12 17.28 -2.50
C VAL A 211 12.23 18.24 -3.27
N ASP A 212 11.88 19.38 -2.65
CA ASP A 212 11.01 20.41 -3.24
C ASP A 212 9.59 19.95 -3.61
N PHE A 213 9.14 18.78 -3.15
CA PHE A 213 7.82 18.24 -3.49
C PHE A 213 6.66 19.14 -3.03
N PHE A 214 6.79 19.80 -1.87
CA PHE A 214 5.77 20.75 -1.39
C PHE A 214 5.74 22.06 -2.18
N SER A 215 6.92 22.58 -2.52
CA SER A 215 7.08 23.94 -3.03
C SER A 215 7.02 24.03 -4.56
N ASN A 216 7.13 22.90 -5.26
CA ASN A 216 7.14 22.86 -6.71
C ASN A 216 5.86 22.18 -7.26
N PRO A 217 4.93 22.92 -7.88
CA PRO A 217 3.69 22.38 -8.43
C PRO A 217 3.91 21.42 -9.61
N GLU A 218 5.09 21.44 -10.24
CA GLU A 218 5.48 20.48 -11.28
C GLU A 218 6.18 19.24 -10.70
N SER A 219 6.37 19.18 -9.38
CA SER A 219 7.02 18.04 -8.74
C SER A 219 6.13 16.82 -8.82
N LYS A 220 6.77 15.72 -9.17
CA LYS A 220 6.17 14.41 -9.39
C LYS A 220 6.70 13.44 -8.36
N LEU A 221 5.88 12.46 -7.97
CA LEU A 221 6.27 11.42 -7.03
C LEU A 221 7.23 10.40 -7.67
N ASN A 222 8.45 10.82 -7.96
CA ASN A 222 9.43 9.96 -8.62
C ASN A 222 9.98 8.90 -7.68
N TYR A 223 10.08 9.20 -6.38
CA TYR A 223 10.54 8.27 -5.35
C TYR A 223 10.05 8.68 -3.94
N ILE A 224 10.19 7.76 -2.99
CA ILE A 224 10.09 8.01 -1.54
C ILE A 224 11.23 7.31 -0.81
N ASP A 225 11.68 7.89 0.30
CA ASP A 225 12.66 7.29 1.19
C ASP A 225 12.00 6.85 2.50
N LEU A 226 12.28 5.62 2.92
CA LEU A 226 11.75 5.04 4.15
C LEU A 226 12.84 4.96 5.21
N TYR A 227 12.49 5.38 6.42
CA TYR A 227 13.33 5.31 7.60
C TYR A 227 12.54 4.65 8.73
N SER A 228 13.21 3.84 9.55
CA SER A 228 12.61 3.38 10.81
C SER A 228 12.47 4.53 11.81
N GLU A 229 11.74 4.27 12.89
CA GLU A 229 11.47 5.26 13.94
C GLU A 229 12.74 5.78 14.65
N ASP A 230 13.83 5.01 14.61
CA ASP A 230 15.15 5.40 15.11
C ASP A 230 16.01 6.16 14.08
N GLY A 231 15.48 6.42 12.87
CA GLY A 231 16.17 7.14 11.81
C GLY A 231 17.15 6.28 10.99
N LYS A 232 17.15 4.95 11.10
CA LYS A 232 17.91 4.08 10.19
C LYS A 232 17.22 4.06 8.81
N PHE A 233 18.00 4.28 7.74
CA PHE A 233 17.51 4.12 6.37
C PHE A 233 17.08 2.68 6.11
N LYS A 234 15.92 2.50 5.48
CA LYS A 234 15.38 1.21 5.11
C LYS A 234 15.52 0.98 3.62
N CYS A 235 14.86 1.80 2.82
CA CYS A 235 14.95 1.71 1.37
C CYS A 235 14.47 2.99 0.70
N ARG A 236 14.80 3.12 -0.58
CA ARG A 236 14.12 4.03 -1.51
C ARG A 236 13.18 3.22 -2.38
N ILE A 237 11.92 3.65 -2.48
CA ILE A 237 10.99 3.15 -3.50
C ILE A 237 10.95 4.20 -4.61
N GLN A 238 11.22 3.81 -5.84
CA GLN A 238 11.21 4.69 -7.01
C GLN A 238 10.11 4.25 -7.98
N TYR A 239 9.17 5.14 -8.26
CA TYR A 239 8.05 4.87 -9.17
C TYR A 239 8.35 5.24 -10.62
N ALA A 240 9.26 6.20 -10.83
CA ALA A 240 9.64 6.60 -12.18
C ALA A 240 10.23 5.41 -12.97
N PRO A 241 9.99 5.33 -14.29
CA PRO A 241 10.51 4.24 -15.12
C PRO A 241 12.01 4.10 -14.96
N ARG A 242 12.49 2.86 -14.87
CA ARG A 242 13.91 2.51 -14.76
C ARG A 242 14.76 3.08 -15.90
N PHE A 243 14.20 3.12 -17.11
CA PHE A 243 14.86 3.66 -18.30
C PHE A 243 13.96 4.71 -18.95
N LEU A 244 14.56 5.84 -19.33
CA LEU A 244 13.92 6.88 -20.12
C LEU A 244 14.84 7.22 -21.30
N ASN A 245 14.34 7.18 -22.53
CA ASN A 245 15.12 7.46 -23.74
C ASN A 245 16.46 6.69 -23.81
N ASN A 246 16.42 5.38 -23.54
CA ASN A 246 17.58 4.48 -23.49
C ASN A 246 18.66 4.84 -22.45
N SER A 247 18.35 5.73 -21.50
CA SER A 247 19.23 6.11 -20.41
C SER A 247 18.68 5.61 -19.09
N SER A 248 19.58 5.20 -18.19
CA SER A 248 19.21 4.86 -16.81
C SER A 248 18.59 6.08 -16.14
N ASN A 249 17.39 5.92 -15.61
CA ASN A 249 16.62 6.96 -14.92
C ASN A 249 16.54 6.63 -13.42
N LEU A 250 17.67 6.20 -12.85
CA LEU A 250 17.81 5.94 -11.43
C LEU A 250 18.05 7.27 -10.70
N PHE A 251 17.22 7.55 -9.70
CA PHE A 251 17.37 8.73 -8.85
C PHE A 251 18.34 8.40 -7.70
N LEU A 252 19.63 8.61 -7.97
CA LEU A 252 20.71 8.58 -6.98
C LEU A 252 21.12 10.03 -6.66
N ASP A 253 21.61 10.29 -5.44
CA ASP A 253 22.00 11.65 -5.02
C ASP A 253 23.39 11.72 -4.37
#